data_AF-A0AAE2SCT8-F1
#
_entry.id   AF-A0AAE2SCT8-F1
#
_cell.length_a   1.000
_cell.length_b   1.000
_cell.length_c   1.000
_cell.angle_alpha   90.00
_cell.angle_beta   90.00
_cell.angle_gamma   90.00
#
_symmetry.space_group_name_H-M   'P 1'
#
loop_
_entity.id
_entity.type
_entity.pdbx_description
1 polymer ?
#
loop_
_entity_poly.entity_id
_entity_poly.type
_entity_poly.pdbx_seq_one_letter_code
_entity_poly.pdbx_strand_id
1 'polypeptide(L)'
;MKFQHLFAAASLATLSVLPAQADLTLAPAGMKIVWASLSDEFDGFSTYNSKEGVYVTVGVKSDDKSIISFDKDKSKASILYGDQNLGGGFGFWNKTSKDGKTMRIEVSSDKLPQGANKDLKLSGQLIFTTASETDTKISGPRELKKGDKLTFSDDFKCEVSEIGKPKNGKHAMEVSLKWKRDIPELAAIRFYDEAGKLIESKPGGWSSMGGFGRKTVTKSYQLEKASAILKIEVDLWSDHETLTVPLDMTLGMQGGQ
;
A
#
# COMPACT_ATOMS: atom_id res chain seq x y z
N MET A 1 15.43 -52.39 -53.03
CA MET A 1 14.38 -52.77 -52.05
C MET A 1 14.61 -51.94 -50.79
N LYS A 2 13.74 -50.93 -50.59
CA LYS A 2 13.47 -50.06 -49.43
C LYS A 2 14.61 -49.68 -48.45
N PHE A 3 15.13 -48.46 -48.63
CA PHE A 3 15.75 -47.65 -47.58
C PHE A 3 14.66 -47.14 -46.61
N GLN A 4 14.75 -47.49 -45.33
CA GLN A 4 13.96 -46.86 -44.26
C GLN A 4 14.73 -45.65 -43.73
N HIS A 5 14.22 -44.45 -44.00
CA HIS A 5 14.68 -43.23 -43.33
C HIS A 5 13.98 -43.12 -41.97
N LEU A 6 14.78 -43.20 -40.91
CA LEU A 6 14.38 -42.89 -39.54
C LEU A 6 14.42 -41.37 -39.36
N PHE A 7 13.27 -40.69 -39.37
CA PHE A 7 13.17 -39.29 -38.99
C PHE A 7 13.08 -39.19 -37.47
N ALA A 8 14.15 -38.73 -36.83
CA ALA A 8 14.12 -38.30 -35.44
C ALA A 8 13.51 -36.89 -35.38
N ALA A 9 12.29 -36.78 -34.85
CA ALA A 9 11.67 -35.50 -34.54
C ALA A 9 12.30 -34.95 -33.25
N ALA A 10 13.20 -33.97 -33.38
CA ALA A 10 13.68 -33.18 -32.26
C ALA A 10 12.56 -32.23 -31.81
N SER A 11 11.96 -32.51 -30.65
CA SER A 11 11.08 -31.57 -29.96
C SER A 11 11.92 -30.38 -29.50
N LEU A 12 11.73 -29.21 -30.13
CA LEU A 12 12.22 -27.95 -29.59
C LEU A 12 11.38 -27.63 -28.34
N ALA A 13 11.97 -27.80 -27.17
CA ALA A 13 11.48 -27.18 -25.95
C ALA A 13 11.68 -25.67 -26.08
N THR A 14 10.59 -24.93 -26.32
CA THR A 14 10.59 -23.47 -26.16
C THR A 14 10.74 -23.17 -24.67
N LEU A 15 11.94 -22.75 -24.26
CA LEU A 15 12.13 -22.05 -22.99
C LEU A 15 11.37 -20.73 -23.09
N SER A 16 10.17 -20.65 -22.50
CA SER A 16 9.58 -19.37 -22.14
C SER A 16 10.40 -18.81 -20.98
N VAL A 17 11.26 -17.84 -21.26
CA VAL A 17 11.86 -17.00 -20.23
C VAL A 17 10.71 -16.25 -19.57
N LEU A 18 10.30 -16.68 -18.38
CA LEU A 18 9.47 -15.83 -17.52
C LEU A 18 10.27 -14.54 -17.26
N PRO A 19 9.67 -13.34 -17.40
CA PRO A 19 10.37 -12.11 -17.04
C PRO A 19 10.85 -12.24 -15.59
N ALA A 20 12.05 -11.68 -15.34
CA ALA A 20 12.72 -11.72 -14.05
C ALA A 20 11.73 -11.53 -12.89
N GLN A 21 11.81 -12.49 -11.99
CA GLN A 21 11.02 -12.63 -10.77
C GLN A 21 10.98 -11.28 -10.03
N ALA A 22 9.77 -10.78 -9.76
CA ALA A 22 9.52 -9.43 -9.27
C ALA A 22 10.46 -8.98 -8.13
N ASP A 23 10.87 -7.70 -8.13
CA ASP A 23 11.66 -6.99 -7.08
C ASP A 23 11.00 -6.98 -5.68
N LEU A 24 9.93 -7.76 -5.50
CA LEU A 24 9.14 -7.90 -4.31
C LEU A 24 9.08 -9.36 -3.89
N THR A 25 9.52 -9.64 -2.67
CA THR A 25 9.39 -10.95 -2.05
C THR A 25 8.11 -11.02 -1.22
N LEU A 26 7.39 -12.13 -1.36
CA LEU A 26 6.21 -12.44 -0.56
C LEU A 26 6.55 -13.50 0.48
N ALA A 27 6.09 -13.30 1.71
CA ALA A 27 6.21 -14.28 2.77
C ALA A 27 4.94 -14.31 3.63
N PRO A 28 4.55 -15.47 4.17
CA PRO A 28 3.53 -15.49 5.20
C PRO A 28 4.02 -14.74 6.44
N ALA A 29 3.21 -13.80 6.91
CA ALA A 29 3.48 -13.02 8.11
C ALA A 29 2.54 -13.40 9.27
N GLY A 30 1.48 -14.14 8.99
CA GLY A 30 0.57 -14.65 10.01
C GLY A 30 -0.68 -15.27 9.42
N MET A 31 -1.38 -16.06 10.22
CA MET A 31 -2.65 -16.66 9.87
C MET A 31 -3.52 -16.73 11.13
N LYS A 32 -4.81 -16.48 11.00
CA LYS A 32 -5.81 -16.75 12.05
C LYS A 32 -7.06 -17.34 11.42
N ILE A 33 -7.69 -18.24 12.16
CA ILE A 33 -9.00 -18.82 11.84
C ILE A 33 -9.89 -18.58 13.04
N VAL A 34 -11.06 -17.99 12.81
CA VAL A 34 -12.08 -17.75 13.82
C VAL A 34 -13.25 -18.65 13.51
N TRP A 35 -13.36 -19.77 14.25
CA TRP A 35 -14.37 -20.79 14.01
C TRP A 35 -15.78 -20.39 14.45
N ALA A 36 -15.87 -19.57 15.49
CA ALA A 36 -17.12 -19.13 16.07
C ALA A 36 -16.98 -17.72 16.64
N SER A 37 -18.00 -16.89 16.45
CA SER A 37 -18.18 -15.62 17.15
C SER A 37 -18.88 -15.88 18.47
N LEU A 38 -18.15 -15.75 19.57
CA LEU A 38 -18.70 -15.88 20.93
C LEU A 38 -19.14 -14.52 21.49
N SER A 39 -19.46 -13.56 20.62
CA SER A 39 -19.78 -12.18 21.02
C SER A 39 -20.93 -12.12 22.03
N ASP A 40 -21.91 -13.00 21.91
CA ASP A 40 -23.07 -13.01 22.80
C ASP A 40 -22.74 -13.59 24.18
N GLU A 41 -21.69 -14.41 24.29
CA GLU A 41 -21.23 -15.01 25.55
C GLU A 41 -20.30 -14.10 26.34
N PHE A 42 -19.73 -13.07 25.70
CA PHE A 42 -18.73 -12.17 26.29
C PHE A 42 -19.06 -10.68 26.13
N ASP A 43 -20.33 -10.29 26.28
CA ASP A 43 -20.78 -8.88 26.24
C ASP A 43 -20.29 -8.09 25.00
N GLY A 44 -20.31 -8.73 23.83
CA GLY A 44 -19.86 -8.16 22.56
C GLY A 44 -18.37 -8.36 22.25
N PHE A 45 -17.61 -9.02 23.11
CA PHE A 45 -16.21 -9.34 22.85
C PHE A 45 -16.10 -10.42 21.76
N SER A 46 -15.50 -10.05 20.61
CA SER A 46 -15.22 -11.00 19.54
C SER A 46 -13.82 -11.58 19.66
N THR A 47 -13.68 -12.87 19.36
CA THR A 47 -12.40 -13.58 19.33
C THR A 47 -11.42 -12.84 18.41
N TYR A 48 -10.28 -12.41 18.96
CA TYR A 48 -9.29 -11.56 18.27
C TYR A 48 -9.86 -10.28 17.63
N ASN A 49 -10.94 -9.74 18.19
CA ASN A 49 -11.67 -8.59 17.62
C ASN A 49 -12.02 -8.79 16.13
N SER A 50 -12.42 -10.01 15.76
CA SER A 50 -12.60 -10.44 14.37
C SER A 50 -13.89 -11.25 14.21
N LYS A 51 -14.45 -11.26 13.00
CA LYS A 51 -15.59 -12.11 12.65
C LYS A 51 -15.12 -13.55 12.39
N GLU A 52 -16.08 -14.46 12.30
CA GLU A 52 -15.84 -15.81 11.79
C GLU A 52 -15.22 -15.78 10.40
N GLY A 53 -14.26 -16.67 10.17
CA GLY A 53 -13.58 -16.78 8.88
C GLY A 53 -12.09 -17.08 8.98
N VAL A 54 -11.45 -17.04 7.80
CA VAL A 54 -10.01 -17.26 7.62
C VAL A 54 -9.36 -15.95 7.24
N TYR A 55 -8.23 -15.64 7.88
CA TYR A 55 -7.44 -14.44 7.59
C TYR A 55 -5.98 -14.83 7.45
N VAL A 56 -5.40 -14.50 6.30
CA VAL A 56 -3.99 -14.73 5.98
C VAL A 56 -3.32 -13.38 5.81
N THR A 57 -2.26 -13.16 6.58
CA THR A 57 -1.42 -11.98 6.46
C THR A 57 -0.19 -12.30 5.62
N VAL A 58 0.00 -11.54 4.55
CA VAL A 58 1.17 -11.59 3.67
C VAL A 58 2.05 -10.39 3.97
N GLY A 59 3.33 -10.67 4.25
CA GLY A 59 4.38 -9.66 4.23
C GLY A 59 4.95 -9.55 2.83
N VAL A 60 5.01 -8.33 2.31
CA VAL A 60 5.64 -7.98 1.03
C VAL A 60 6.87 -7.16 1.36
N LYS A 61 8.03 -7.54 0.85
CA LYS A 61 9.28 -6.81 1.05
C LYS A 61 9.90 -6.44 -0.29
N SER A 62 10.38 -5.21 -0.38
CA SER A 62 11.24 -4.74 -1.46
C SER A 62 12.65 -4.56 -0.93
N ASP A 63 13.65 -5.03 -1.68
CA ASP A 63 15.04 -4.93 -1.27
C ASP A 63 15.62 -3.54 -1.58
N ASP A 64 15.28 -2.98 -2.74
CA ASP A 64 15.92 -1.81 -3.35
C ASP A 64 14.98 -0.60 -3.50
N LYS A 65 13.69 -0.82 -3.75
CA LYS A 65 12.67 0.23 -3.96
C LYS A 65 11.73 0.40 -2.78
N SER A 66 11.09 1.55 -2.68
CA SER A 66 10.01 1.81 -1.71
C SER A 66 8.69 1.33 -2.30
N ILE A 67 7.90 0.60 -1.53
CA ILE A 67 6.52 0.24 -1.89
C ILE A 67 5.64 1.47 -1.66
N ILE A 68 5.28 2.14 -2.75
CA ILE A 68 4.51 3.38 -2.70
C ILE A 68 3.02 3.09 -2.54
N SER A 69 2.51 2.11 -3.29
CA SER A 69 1.07 1.82 -3.29
C SER A 69 0.77 0.35 -3.60
N PHE A 70 -0.41 -0.08 -3.19
CA PHE A 70 -1.01 -1.37 -3.51
C PHE A 70 -2.38 -1.14 -4.15
N ASP A 71 -2.52 -1.56 -5.42
CA ASP A 71 -3.76 -1.41 -6.18
C ASP A 71 -4.68 -2.59 -5.87
N LYS A 72 -5.45 -2.44 -4.79
CA LYS A 72 -6.43 -3.44 -4.32
C LYS A 72 -7.48 -3.79 -5.38
N ASP A 73 -7.88 -2.84 -6.22
CA ASP A 73 -8.97 -3.01 -7.18
C ASP A 73 -8.52 -3.85 -8.40
N LYS A 74 -7.25 -3.77 -8.77
CA LYS A 74 -6.66 -4.61 -9.83
C LYS A 74 -6.03 -5.91 -9.33
N SER A 75 -5.81 -6.01 -8.02
CA SER A 75 -5.29 -7.22 -7.39
C SER A 75 -6.38 -8.26 -7.20
N LYS A 76 -5.98 -9.54 -7.15
CA LYS A 76 -6.88 -10.67 -6.89
C LYS A 76 -6.21 -11.65 -5.96
N ALA A 77 -6.95 -12.17 -4.99
CA ALA A 77 -6.50 -13.24 -4.12
C ALA A 77 -7.62 -14.24 -3.87
N SER A 78 -7.27 -15.49 -3.63
CA SER A 78 -8.20 -16.57 -3.28
C SER A 78 -7.53 -17.52 -2.30
N ILE A 79 -8.25 -17.85 -1.25
CA ILE A 79 -7.88 -18.85 -0.23
C ILE A 79 -8.54 -20.16 -0.66
N LEU A 80 -7.72 -21.18 -0.85
CA LEU A 80 -8.11 -22.53 -1.24
C LEU A 80 -7.80 -23.49 -0.09
N TYR A 81 -8.69 -24.45 0.13
CA TYR A 81 -8.53 -25.50 1.14
C TYR A 81 -8.92 -26.84 0.50
N GLY A 82 -7.92 -27.60 0.03
CA GLY A 82 -8.17 -28.70 -0.91
C GLY A 82 -8.85 -28.21 -2.17
N ASP A 83 -9.97 -28.83 -2.53
CA ASP A 83 -10.78 -28.43 -3.68
C ASP A 83 -11.75 -27.28 -3.35
N GLN A 84 -11.86 -26.88 -2.08
CA GLN A 84 -12.76 -25.81 -1.66
C GLN A 84 -12.13 -24.44 -1.92
N ASN A 85 -12.80 -23.60 -2.74
CA ASN A 85 -12.46 -22.19 -2.87
C ASN A 85 -13.23 -21.37 -1.83
N LEU A 86 -12.53 -20.88 -0.81
CA LEU A 86 -13.10 -20.03 0.23
C LEU A 86 -13.32 -18.59 -0.27
N GLY A 87 -12.79 -18.22 -1.44
CA GLY A 87 -12.77 -16.85 -1.94
C GLY A 87 -11.60 -16.06 -1.34
N GLY A 88 -11.59 -14.75 -1.48
CA GLY A 88 -10.53 -13.91 -0.95
C GLY A 88 -10.79 -12.44 -1.19
N GLY A 89 -11.01 -11.70 -0.11
CA GLY A 89 -11.10 -10.24 -0.12
C GLY A 89 -9.89 -9.64 0.56
N PHE A 90 -9.40 -8.51 0.07
CA PHE A 90 -8.38 -7.75 0.78
C PHE A 90 -8.99 -6.95 1.92
N GLY A 91 -8.38 -7.02 3.11
CA GLY A 91 -8.76 -6.20 4.26
C GLY A 91 -8.61 -4.69 4.01
N PHE A 92 -9.11 -3.89 4.94
CA PHE A 92 -8.93 -2.43 4.91
C PHE A 92 -7.59 -2.00 5.53
N TRP A 93 -6.96 -2.87 6.34
CA TRP A 93 -5.83 -2.54 7.20
C TRP A 93 -4.46 -2.93 6.63
N ASN A 94 -4.25 -2.64 5.35
CA ASN A 94 -2.93 -2.76 4.73
C ASN A 94 -2.03 -1.63 5.24
N LYS A 95 -0.78 -1.95 5.58
CA LYS A 95 0.13 -0.97 6.19
C LYS A 95 1.53 -1.10 5.62
N THR A 96 2.10 0.02 5.20
CA THR A 96 3.50 0.12 4.81
C THR A 96 4.35 0.52 6.02
N SER A 97 5.57 -0.03 6.10
CA SER A 97 6.59 0.36 7.06
C SER A 97 7.04 1.81 6.85
N LYS A 98 7.69 2.39 7.87
CA LYS A 98 8.13 3.79 7.83
C LYS A 98 9.15 4.06 6.72
N ASP A 99 9.98 3.07 6.40
CA ASP A 99 10.99 3.12 5.33
C ASP A 99 10.43 2.77 3.95
N GLY A 100 9.14 2.47 3.85
CA GLY A 100 8.50 2.07 2.58
C GLY A 100 8.85 0.66 2.12
N LYS A 101 9.78 -0.06 2.76
CA LYS A 101 10.32 -1.33 2.24
C LYS A 101 9.45 -2.54 2.47
N THR A 102 8.55 -2.50 3.45
CA THR A 102 7.71 -3.63 3.82
C THR A 102 6.24 -3.21 3.84
N MET A 103 5.37 -4.00 3.22
CA MET A 103 3.93 -3.84 3.32
C MET A 103 3.29 -5.10 3.90
N ARG A 104 2.35 -4.91 4.82
CA ARG A 104 1.48 -5.96 5.32
C ARG A 104 0.15 -5.93 4.57
N ILE A 105 -0.24 -7.05 3.98
CA ILE A 105 -1.53 -7.24 3.31
C ILE A 105 -2.31 -8.34 4.02
N GLU A 106 -3.60 -8.12 4.28
CA GLU A 106 -4.49 -9.16 4.80
C GLU A 106 -5.44 -9.62 3.67
N VAL A 107 -5.49 -10.93 3.45
CA VAL A 107 -6.51 -11.60 2.63
C VAL A 107 -7.43 -12.37 3.57
N SER A 108 -8.73 -12.15 3.45
CA SER A 108 -9.74 -12.77 4.31
C SER A 108 -10.85 -13.43 3.52
N SER A 109 -11.45 -14.46 4.13
CA SER A 109 -12.70 -15.07 3.71
C SER A 109 -13.62 -15.24 4.91
N ASP A 110 -14.92 -15.06 4.71
CA ASP A 110 -15.98 -15.37 5.67
C ASP A 110 -16.38 -16.87 5.68
N LYS A 111 -15.84 -17.66 4.74
CA LYS A 111 -16.05 -19.11 4.69
C LYS A 111 -14.99 -19.84 5.50
N LEU A 112 -15.44 -20.82 6.28
CA LEU A 112 -14.56 -21.70 7.05
C LEU A 112 -14.12 -22.92 6.22
N PRO A 113 -12.89 -23.40 6.43
CA PRO A 113 -12.42 -24.64 5.81
C PRO A 113 -13.21 -25.83 6.37
N GLN A 114 -13.68 -26.70 5.47
CA GLN A 114 -14.43 -27.91 5.82
C GLN A 114 -13.68 -29.15 5.32
N GLY A 115 -13.49 -30.13 6.21
CA GLY A 115 -12.82 -31.40 5.88
C GLY A 115 -11.52 -31.61 6.65
N ALA A 116 -10.68 -32.50 6.14
CA ALA A 116 -9.47 -32.99 6.81
C ALA A 116 -8.15 -32.49 6.17
N ASN A 117 -8.21 -31.52 5.25
CA ASN A 117 -7.00 -30.96 4.66
C ASN A 117 -6.17 -30.23 5.74
N LYS A 118 -4.87 -30.20 5.59
CA LYS A 118 -3.96 -29.56 6.54
C LYS A 118 -3.38 -28.26 6.00
N ASP A 119 -3.64 -27.96 4.73
CA ASP A 119 -3.01 -26.84 4.04
C ASP A 119 -4.05 -25.86 3.50
N LEU A 120 -3.76 -24.58 3.69
CA LEU A 120 -4.42 -23.46 3.03
C LEU A 120 -3.51 -22.93 1.93
N LYS A 121 -4.01 -22.87 0.69
CA LYS A 121 -3.29 -22.29 -0.42
C LYS A 121 -3.83 -20.90 -0.73
N LEU A 122 -2.96 -19.90 -0.71
CA LEU A 122 -3.26 -18.55 -1.17
C LEU A 122 -2.79 -18.39 -2.61
N SER A 123 -3.69 -17.99 -3.50
CA SER A 123 -3.44 -17.88 -4.95
C SER A 123 -3.94 -16.55 -5.52
N GLY A 124 -3.30 -16.04 -6.58
CA GLY A 124 -3.74 -14.85 -7.30
C GLY A 124 -2.60 -13.96 -7.81
N GLN A 125 -2.84 -12.64 -7.84
CA GLN A 125 -1.87 -11.64 -8.26
C GLN A 125 -2.04 -10.34 -7.46
N LEU A 126 -0.93 -9.72 -7.09
CA LEU A 126 -0.89 -8.47 -6.36
C LEU A 126 -0.24 -7.40 -7.23
N ILE A 127 -0.85 -6.22 -7.30
CA ILE A 127 -0.37 -5.10 -8.11
C ILE A 127 0.18 -4.02 -7.18
N PHE A 128 1.45 -3.67 -7.36
CA PHE A 128 2.15 -2.66 -6.57
C PHE A 128 2.69 -1.54 -7.45
N THR A 129 2.86 -0.37 -6.86
CA THR A 129 3.74 0.67 -7.41
C THR A 129 4.94 0.83 -6.50
N THR A 130 6.14 0.83 -7.09
CA THR A 130 7.42 1.02 -6.39
C THR A 130 8.23 2.14 -7.02
N ALA A 131 9.14 2.75 -6.26
CA ALA A 131 10.07 3.78 -6.74
C ALA A 131 11.32 3.83 -5.84
N SER A 132 12.44 4.31 -6.34
CA SER A 132 13.68 4.46 -5.59
C SER A 132 14.21 5.89 -5.55
N GLU A 133 13.86 6.72 -6.52
CA GLU A 133 14.39 8.06 -6.71
C GLU A 133 13.34 9.13 -6.43
N THR A 134 13.81 10.24 -5.87
CA THR A 134 12.97 11.41 -5.61
C THR A 134 13.56 12.67 -6.20
N ASP A 135 12.69 13.48 -6.77
CA ASP A 135 12.96 14.83 -7.23
C ASP A 135 12.44 15.84 -6.21
N THR A 136 13.35 16.64 -5.66
CA THR A 136 12.97 17.74 -4.76
C THR A 136 12.48 18.95 -5.57
N LYS A 137 11.30 19.48 -5.21
CA LYS A 137 10.71 20.69 -5.80
C LYS A 137 10.33 21.69 -4.70
N ILE A 138 10.37 22.99 -5.00
CA ILE A 138 10.26 24.07 -4.01
C ILE A 138 9.25 25.14 -4.47
N SER A 139 8.41 25.63 -3.55
CA SER A 139 7.38 26.66 -3.84
C SER A 139 7.87 28.11 -3.85
N GLY A 140 9.10 28.34 -3.37
CA GLY A 140 9.62 29.66 -2.97
C GLY A 140 9.04 30.13 -1.62
N PRO A 141 9.73 31.05 -0.90
CA PRO A 141 9.22 31.64 0.33
C PRO A 141 8.12 32.67 0.02
N ARG A 142 6.96 32.54 0.68
CA ARG A 142 5.85 33.51 0.57
C ARG A 142 4.93 33.48 1.78
N GLU A 143 4.16 34.54 1.97
CA GLU A 143 2.99 34.51 2.84
C GLU A 143 1.93 33.60 2.19
N LEU A 144 1.54 32.53 2.90
CA LEU A 144 0.55 31.57 2.41
C LEU A 144 -0.83 31.90 2.98
N LYS A 145 -1.85 31.86 2.11
CA LYS A 145 -3.26 32.09 2.47
C LYS A 145 -4.12 30.96 1.94
N LYS A 146 -5.28 30.76 2.58
CA LYS A 146 -6.28 29.80 2.08
C LYS A 146 -6.65 30.13 0.62
N GLY A 147 -6.66 29.10 -0.22
CA GLY A 147 -6.91 29.19 -1.66
C GLY A 147 -5.65 29.42 -2.51
N ASP A 148 -4.49 29.64 -1.88
CA ASP A 148 -3.23 29.78 -2.62
C ASP A 148 -2.91 28.50 -3.38
N LYS A 149 -2.55 28.66 -4.66
CA LYS A 149 -2.10 27.56 -5.52
C LYS A 149 -0.59 27.54 -5.55
N LEU A 150 -0.03 26.36 -5.31
CA LEU A 150 1.39 26.07 -5.35
C LEU A 150 1.65 25.12 -6.52
N THR A 151 2.58 25.50 -7.38
CA THR A 151 3.03 24.70 -8.52
C THR A 151 4.46 24.27 -8.23
N PHE A 152 4.69 22.97 -8.18
CA PHE A 152 6.02 22.38 -7.96
C PHE A 152 6.58 21.78 -9.25
N SER A 153 5.69 21.28 -10.11
CA SER A 153 5.97 20.86 -11.49
C SER A 153 4.72 21.05 -12.35
N ASP A 154 4.83 20.78 -13.65
CA ASP A 154 3.66 20.79 -14.54
C ASP A 154 2.59 19.78 -14.11
N ASP A 155 3.05 18.65 -13.56
CA ASP A 155 2.24 17.51 -13.15
C ASP A 155 1.80 17.52 -11.68
N PHE A 156 2.51 18.28 -10.82
CA PHE A 156 2.21 18.37 -9.39
C PHE A 156 1.90 19.81 -8.95
N LYS A 157 0.63 20.00 -8.61
CA LYS A 157 0.06 21.26 -8.12
C LYS A 157 -0.81 20.98 -6.90
N CYS A 158 -0.70 21.82 -5.88
CA CYS A 158 -1.56 21.75 -4.72
C CYS A 158 -2.16 23.13 -4.37
N GLU A 159 -3.22 23.10 -3.59
CA GLU A 159 -3.93 24.27 -3.06
C GLU A 159 -3.82 24.25 -1.53
N VAL A 160 -3.54 25.39 -0.92
CA VAL A 160 -3.64 25.56 0.54
C VAL A 160 -5.12 25.63 0.91
N SER A 161 -5.69 24.54 1.41
CA SER A 161 -7.12 24.48 1.74
C SER A 161 -7.45 25.13 3.09
N GLU A 162 -6.50 25.12 4.02
CA GLU A 162 -6.61 25.75 5.34
C GLU A 162 -5.20 26.07 5.85
N ILE A 163 -5.03 27.22 6.50
CA ILE A 163 -3.79 27.60 7.19
C ILE A 163 -4.13 28.44 8.41
N GLY A 164 -3.50 28.17 9.55
CA GLY A 164 -3.73 28.90 10.78
C GLY A 164 -3.42 28.08 12.02
N LYS A 165 -3.98 28.45 13.18
CA LYS A 165 -3.84 27.68 14.41
C LYS A 165 -4.62 26.35 14.28
N PRO A 166 -4.04 25.19 14.67
CA PRO A 166 -4.79 23.93 14.67
C PRO A 166 -6.03 24.05 15.56
N LYS A 167 -7.16 23.49 15.11
CA LYS A 167 -8.40 23.45 15.91
C LYS A 167 -8.25 22.59 17.16
N ASN A 168 -7.45 21.53 17.06
CA ASN A 168 -7.14 20.59 18.14
C ASN A 168 -5.62 20.42 18.24
N GLY A 169 -5.08 20.39 19.46
CA GLY A 169 -3.65 20.15 19.71
C GLY A 169 -2.88 21.38 20.21
N LYS A 170 -1.59 21.18 20.48
CA LYS A 170 -0.69 22.20 21.06
C LYS A 170 0.25 22.85 20.03
N HIS A 171 0.20 22.43 18.77
CA HIS A 171 1.07 22.94 17.72
C HIS A 171 0.74 24.40 17.38
N ALA A 172 1.76 25.14 16.93
CA ALA A 172 1.64 26.57 16.71
C ALA A 172 0.86 26.91 15.43
N MET A 173 0.96 26.06 14.41
CA MET A 173 0.32 26.25 13.11
C MET A 173 -0.05 24.91 12.47
N GLU A 174 -1.08 24.90 11.63
CA GLU A 174 -1.44 23.78 10.76
C GLU A 174 -1.57 24.31 9.33
N VAL A 175 -1.01 23.56 8.38
CA VAL A 175 -1.15 23.80 6.94
C VAL A 175 -1.82 22.59 6.33
N SER A 176 -2.99 22.80 5.72
CA SER A 176 -3.70 21.78 4.97
C SER A 176 -3.50 22.00 3.48
N LEU A 177 -3.00 20.96 2.80
CA LEU A 177 -2.76 20.96 1.37
C LEU A 177 -3.74 20.01 0.69
N LYS A 178 -4.25 20.45 -0.45
CA LYS A 178 -5.21 19.73 -1.27
C LYS A 178 -4.67 19.57 -2.69
N TRP A 179 -4.71 18.36 -3.24
CA TRP A 179 -4.28 18.09 -4.62
C TRP A 179 -5.16 17.04 -5.29
N LYS A 180 -5.16 17.06 -6.63
CA LYS A 180 -5.97 16.17 -7.47
C LYS A 180 -5.10 15.07 -8.06
N ARG A 181 -4.81 14.05 -7.26
CA ARG A 181 -4.17 12.79 -7.64
C ARG A 181 -4.17 11.88 -6.42
N ASP A 182 -4.12 10.56 -6.62
CA ASP A 182 -3.87 9.65 -5.50
C ASP A 182 -2.44 9.87 -4.96
N ILE A 183 -2.07 9.19 -3.88
CA ILE A 183 -0.85 9.41 -3.10
C ILE A 183 0.49 8.90 -3.73
N PRO A 184 0.63 8.31 -4.95
CA PRO A 184 1.91 7.69 -5.26
C PRO A 184 3.06 8.64 -5.61
N GLU A 185 2.88 9.95 -5.53
CA GLU A 185 3.89 10.92 -5.96
C GLU A 185 4.56 11.68 -4.81
N LEU A 186 4.01 11.75 -3.58
CA LEU A 186 4.62 12.54 -2.51
C LEU A 186 5.42 11.66 -1.52
N ALA A 187 6.75 11.67 -1.64
CA ALA A 187 7.65 10.95 -0.73
C ALA A 187 7.81 11.68 0.61
N ALA A 188 8.01 13.00 0.56
CA ALA A 188 8.18 13.83 1.75
C ALA A 188 7.70 15.25 1.52
N ILE A 189 7.45 15.97 2.62
CA ILE A 189 7.20 17.40 2.62
C ILE A 189 7.95 18.05 3.78
N ARG A 190 8.54 19.20 3.53
CA ARG A 190 9.29 19.99 4.51
C ARG A 190 8.83 21.44 4.45
N PHE A 191 8.76 22.07 5.61
CA PHE A 191 8.37 23.47 5.78
C PHE A 191 9.55 24.25 6.33
N TYR A 192 9.84 25.41 5.74
CA TYR A 192 10.90 26.28 6.20
C TYR A 192 10.34 27.67 6.52
N ASP A 193 10.89 28.31 7.55
CA ASP A 193 10.54 29.68 7.92
C ASP A 193 11.21 30.73 7.01
N GLU A 194 10.95 32.00 7.30
CA GLU A 194 11.51 33.15 6.58
C GLU A 194 13.04 33.20 6.58
N ALA A 195 13.68 32.66 7.62
CA ALA A 195 15.13 32.56 7.74
C ALA A 195 15.69 31.32 7.00
N GLY A 196 14.82 30.56 6.34
CA GLY A 196 15.18 29.32 5.66
C GLY A 196 15.44 28.15 6.61
N LYS A 197 15.06 28.25 7.90
CA LYS A 197 15.23 27.18 8.88
C LYS A 197 14.08 26.18 8.79
N LEU A 198 14.41 24.89 8.82
CA LEU A 198 13.42 23.81 8.85
C LEU A 198 12.52 23.93 10.09
N ILE A 199 11.22 23.88 9.87
CA ILE A 199 10.19 23.79 10.91
C ILE A 199 9.84 22.32 11.08
N GLU A 200 10.01 21.79 12.29
CA GLU A 200 9.54 20.45 12.63
C GLU A 200 8.02 20.38 12.40
N SER A 201 7.59 19.34 11.70
CA SER A 201 6.18 19.13 11.40
C SER A 201 5.78 17.67 11.58
N LYS A 202 4.53 17.45 11.98
CA LYS A 202 3.91 16.13 12.11
C LYS A 202 2.73 16.02 11.15
N PRO A 203 2.54 14.88 10.48
CA PRO A 203 1.31 14.63 9.75
C PRO A 203 0.11 14.76 10.69
N GLY A 204 -0.88 15.55 10.30
CA GLY A 204 -2.17 15.67 10.98
C GLY A 204 -3.21 14.73 10.38
N GLY A 205 -4.40 15.26 10.12
CA GLY A 205 -5.48 14.53 9.47
C GLY A 205 -5.26 14.37 7.97
N TRP A 206 -5.87 13.33 7.39
CA TRP A 206 -5.94 13.19 5.95
C TRP A 206 -7.36 12.76 5.54
N SER A 207 -7.77 13.16 4.35
CA SER A 207 -8.99 12.71 3.71
C SER A 207 -8.74 12.51 2.22
N SER A 208 -9.49 11.58 1.63
CA SER A 208 -9.50 11.34 0.20
C SER A 208 -10.95 11.29 -0.24
N MET A 209 -11.31 12.07 -1.26
CA MET A 209 -12.67 12.13 -1.79
C MET A 209 -12.62 11.95 -3.32
N GLY A 210 -13.39 10.99 -3.83
CA GLY A 210 -13.52 10.73 -5.26
C GLY A 210 -13.82 9.26 -5.59
N GLY A 211 -14.28 9.04 -6.82
CA GLY A 211 -14.51 7.72 -7.43
C GLY A 211 -14.14 7.78 -8.92
N PHE A 212 -13.84 6.63 -9.54
CA PHE A 212 -13.44 6.52 -10.95
C PHE A 212 -12.27 7.43 -11.37
N GLY A 213 -11.06 7.12 -10.90
CA GLY A 213 -9.81 7.66 -11.46
C GLY A 213 -9.50 9.14 -11.14
N ARG A 214 -10.40 9.87 -10.47
CA ARG A 214 -10.16 11.24 -10.00
C ARG A 214 -10.37 11.35 -8.50
N LYS A 215 -9.29 11.11 -7.74
CA LYS A 215 -9.26 11.31 -6.29
C LYS A 215 -8.67 12.68 -5.96
N THR A 216 -9.32 13.37 -5.03
CA THR A 216 -8.77 14.57 -4.41
C THR A 216 -8.33 14.22 -3.00
N VAL A 217 -7.06 14.45 -2.70
CA VAL A 217 -6.47 14.20 -1.39
C VAL A 217 -6.32 15.53 -0.67
N THR A 218 -6.67 15.54 0.61
CA THR A 218 -6.36 16.64 1.53
C THR A 218 -5.56 16.07 2.68
N LYS A 219 -4.42 16.68 2.99
CA LYS A 219 -3.56 16.28 4.12
C LYS A 219 -3.12 17.51 4.89
N SER A 220 -3.27 17.45 6.21
CA SER A 220 -2.81 18.49 7.11
C SER A 220 -1.46 18.16 7.71
N TYR A 221 -0.68 19.20 7.98
CA TYR A 221 0.63 19.15 8.60
C TYR A 221 0.66 20.14 9.75
N GLN A 222 0.96 19.63 10.94
CA GLN A 222 1.03 20.41 12.17
C GLN A 222 2.46 20.83 12.43
N LEU A 223 2.71 22.13 12.46
CA LEU A 223 4.03 22.75 12.57
C LEU A 223 4.27 23.18 14.02
N GLU A 224 5.44 22.83 14.56
CA GLU A 224 5.81 23.19 15.95
C GLU A 224 6.04 24.71 16.13
N LYS A 225 6.33 25.43 15.05
CA LYS A 225 6.54 26.88 15.02
C LYS A 225 5.61 27.54 14.00
N ALA A 226 5.00 28.67 14.38
CA ALA A 226 4.27 29.53 13.44
C ALA A 226 5.25 30.40 12.64
N SER A 227 4.98 30.60 11.35
CA SER A 227 5.77 31.47 10.47
C SER A 227 4.85 32.28 9.56
N ALA A 228 5.11 33.58 9.42
CA ALA A 228 4.35 34.43 8.52
C ALA A 228 4.68 34.12 7.04
N ILE A 229 5.95 33.83 6.76
CA ILE A 229 6.44 33.39 5.45
C ILE A 229 6.81 31.92 5.55
N LEU A 230 6.32 31.12 4.61
CA LEU A 230 6.64 29.71 4.49
C LEU A 230 7.26 29.43 3.13
N LYS A 231 8.31 28.61 3.12
CA LYS A 231 8.79 27.90 1.94
C LYS A 231 8.44 26.44 2.12
N ILE A 232 7.78 25.85 1.11
CA ILE A 232 7.44 24.44 1.09
C ILE A 232 8.37 23.74 0.11
N GLU A 233 8.90 22.61 0.54
CA GLU A 233 9.68 21.69 -0.27
C GLU A 233 8.97 20.34 -0.26
N VAL A 234 8.88 19.72 -1.43
CA VAL A 234 8.29 18.39 -1.61
C VAL A 234 9.30 17.51 -2.32
N ASP A 235 9.42 16.27 -1.86
CA ASP A 235 10.13 15.22 -2.60
C ASP A 235 9.09 14.41 -3.35
N LEU A 236 9.23 14.36 -4.68
CA LEU A 236 8.33 13.62 -5.55
C LEU A 236 9.01 12.37 -6.09
N TRP A 237 8.36 11.22 -6.02
CA TRP A 237 8.90 10.00 -6.66
C TRP A 237 9.00 10.21 -8.18
N SER A 238 10.17 9.94 -8.77
CA SER A 238 10.45 10.22 -10.18
C SER A 238 10.46 8.96 -11.07
N ASP A 239 10.74 7.79 -10.49
CA ASP A 239 11.00 6.51 -11.18
C ASP A 239 9.96 5.44 -10.85
N HIS A 240 8.67 5.78 -10.96
CA HIS A 240 7.60 4.85 -10.61
C HIS A 240 7.52 3.66 -11.56
N GLU A 241 7.42 2.47 -10.98
CA GLU A 241 7.20 1.22 -11.70
C GLU A 241 6.00 0.47 -11.12
N THR A 242 5.16 -0.09 -12.00
CA THR A 242 4.06 -0.97 -11.60
C THR A 242 4.49 -2.43 -11.73
N LEU A 243 4.46 -3.16 -10.62
CA LEU A 243 4.83 -4.56 -10.54
C LEU A 243 3.59 -5.44 -10.36
N THR A 244 3.51 -6.52 -11.12
CA THR A 244 2.54 -7.60 -10.92
C THR A 244 3.24 -8.78 -10.27
N VAL A 245 2.92 -9.05 -9.00
CA VAL A 245 3.53 -10.11 -8.22
C VAL A 245 2.58 -11.29 -8.13
N PRO A 246 2.97 -12.49 -8.62
CA PRO A 246 2.15 -13.68 -8.46
C PRO A 246 2.04 -14.04 -6.99
N LEU A 247 0.82 -14.32 -6.55
CA LEU A 247 0.54 -14.82 -5.21
C LEU A 247 0.34 -16.33 -5.32
N ASP A 248 1.30 -17.09 -4.81
CA ASP A 248 1.22 -18.55 -4.73
C ASP A 248 1.94 -19.02 -3.47
N MET A 249 1.18 -19.29 -2.40
CA MET A 249 1.73 -19.70 -1.12
C MET A 249 0.89 -20.81 -0.51
N THR A 250 1.55 -21.77 0.14
CA THR A 250 0.90 -22.84 0.90
C THR A 250 1.22 -22.68 2.38
N LEU A 251 0.19 -22.76 3.23
CA LEU A 251 0.25 -22.55 4.66
C LEU A 251 -0.26 -23.78 5.38
N GLY A 252 0.61 -24.43 6.15
CA GLY A 252 0.19 -25.51 7.03
C GLY A 252 -0.63 -25.00 8.21
N MET A 253 -1.75 -25.65 8.50
CA MET A 253 -2.62 -25.41 9.65
C MET A 253 -2.21 -26.22 10.89
N GLN A 254 -1.06 -26.90 10.86
CA GLN A 254 -0.58 -27.68 11.99
C GLN A 254 -0.05 -26.72 13.07
N GLY A 255 -0.88 -26.44 14.07
CA GLY A 255 -0.40 -25.93 15.35
C GLY A 255 0.60 -26.93 15.93
N GLY A 256 1.68 -26.44 16.54
CA GLY A 256 2.61 -27.29 17.28
C GLY A 256 1.82 -28.19 18.22
N GLN A 257 2.01 -29.50 18.06
CA GLN A 257 1.61 -30.47 19.08
C GLN A 257 2.46 -30.27 20.33
#